data_AF-A0A822GXK4-F1
#
_entry.id   AF-A0A822GXK4-F1
#
_cell.length_a   1.000
_cell.length_b   1.000
_cell.length_c   1.000
_cell.angle_alpha   90.00
_cell.angle_beta   90.00
_cell.angle_gamma   90.00
#
_symmetry.space_group_name_H-M   'P 1'
#
loop_
_entity.id
_entity.type
_entity.pdbx_description
1 polymer ?
#
loop_
_entity_poly.entity_id
_entity_poly.type
_entity_poly.pdbx_seq_one_letter_code
_entity_poly.pdbx_strand_id
1 'polypeptide(L)'
;SPSSGNTPIRTRVSCNPQGDFIFQTVHNDIQKTGGSSFLTEFEFDPTSDSGAQQNYFVMNKCDQYFQSWTVWGASFIDSSGNILYNILSQFNRPYAYAIAGTPHLMFYDRNHTRCFTLKYIIDLTINCPSQIYLPEII
;
A
#
# COMPACT_ATOMS: atom_id res chain seq x y z
N SER A 1 6.31 3.71 -36.64
CA SER A 1 5.44 2.67 -36.06
C SER A 1 6.24 1.41 -35.77
N PRO A 2 6.43 1.02 -34.50
CA PRO A 2 6.88 -0.31 -34.16
C PRO A 2 5.68 -1.26 -33.98
N SER A 3 5.92 -2.49 -34.41
CA SER A 3 5.03 -3.62 -34.61
C SER A 3 4.25 -4.10 -33.38
N SER A 4 2.93 -4.17 -33.55
CA SER A 4 2.01 -5.04 -32.82
C SER A 4 2.33 -6.51 -33.09
N GLY A 5 2.76 -7.28 -32.08
CA GLY A 5 2.98 -8.70 -32.33
C GLY A 5 3.53 -9.57 -31.20
N ASN A 6 3.34 -9.21 -29.93
CA ASN A 6 3.34 -10.11 -28.76
C ASN A 6 3.31 -9.27 -27.48
N THR A 7 2.21 -8.56 -27.23
CA THR A 7 1.98 -8.01 -25.89
C THR A 7 1.52 -9.20 -25.04
N PRO A 8 2.30 -9.68 -24.05
CA PRO A 8 1.80 -10.71 -23.16
C PRO A 8 0.51 -10.21 -22.54
N ILE A 9 -0.53 -11.05 -22.51
CA ILE A 9 -1.74 -10.76 -21.75
C ILE A 9 -1.29 -10.67 -20.29
N ARG A 10 -1.03 -9.44 -19.82
CA ARG A 10 -0.70 -9.19 -18.43
C ARG A 10 -2.01 -9.29 -17.66
N THR A 11 -2.27 -10.46 -17.07
CA THR A 11 -3.33 -10.62 -16.09
C THR A 11 -3.02 -9.71 -14.90
N ARG A 12 -3.92 -8.77 -14.62
CA ARG A 12 -3.73 -7.77 -13.56
C ARG A 12 -3.47 -8.46 -12.21
N VAL A 13 -2.45 -8.02 -11.48
CA VAL A 13 -2.01 -8.60 -10.20
C VAL A 13 -3.15 -8.68 -9.16
N SER A 14 -4.07 -7.71 -9.15
CA SER A 14 -5.25 -7.69 -8.28
C SER A 14 -6.28 -8.81 -8.56
N CYS A 15 -6.25 -9.41 -9.75
CA CYS A 15 -7.15 -10.46 -10.19
C CYS A 15 -6.41 -11.81 -10.35
N ASN A 16 -5.17 -11.89 -9.87
CA ASN A 16 -4.27 -13.01 -10.11
C ASN A 16 -3.74 -13.55 -8.76
N PRO A 17 -3.89 -14.86 -8.46
CA PRO A 17 -3.35 -15.50 -7.25
C PRO A 17 -1.84 -15.23 -7.02
N GLN A 18 -1.11 -14.87 -8.08
CA GLN A 18 0.30 -14.50 -8.00
C GLN A 18 0.56 -13.28 -7.12
N GLY A 19 -0.37 -12.32 -7.01
CA GLY A 19 -0.20 -11.15 -6.14
C GLY A 19 -0.06 -11.56 -4.68
N ASP A 20 -0.97 -12.41 -4.19
CA ASP A 20 -0.92 -12.94 -2.82
C ASP A 20 0.35 -13.75 -2.57
N PHE A 21 0.75 -14.55 -3.55
CA PHE A 21 1.96 -15.38 -3.47
C PHE A 21 3.25 -14.56 -3.33
N ILE A 22 3.36 -13.42 -4.00
CA ILE A 22 4.54 -12.54 -3.93
C ILE A 22 4.72 -12.00 -2.50
N PHE A 23 3.66 -11.41 -1.93
CA PHE A 23 3.74 -10.87 -0.57
C PHE A 23 3.97 -11.97 0.48
N GLN A 24 3.32 -13.13 0.32
CA GLN A 24 3.54 -14.26 1.22
C GLN A 24 4.99 -14.77 1.15
N THR A 25 5.59 -14.85 -0.04
CA THR A 25 6.99 -15.26 -0.21
C THR A 25 7.93 -14.30 0.50
N VAL A 26 7.75 -12.99 0.30
CA VAL A 26 8.54 -11.96 0.97
C VAL A 26 8.41 -12.07 2.49
N HIS A 27 7.18 -12.23 3.00
CA HIS A 27 6.95 -12.44 4.43
C HIS A 27 7.69 -13.68 4.96
N ASN A 28 7.63 -14.79 4.25
CA ASN A 28 8.32 -16.03 4.64
C ASN A 28 9.83 -15.84 4.72
N ASP A 29 10.42 -15.06 3.81
CA ASP A 29 11.86 -14.79 3.81
C ASP A 29 12.28 -13.85 4.95
N ILE A 30 11.44 -12.89 5.32
CA ILE A 30 11.62 -12.07 6.52
C ILE A 30 11.64 -12.96 7.77
N GLN A 31 10.70 -13.92 7.90
CA GLN A 31 10.66 -14.82 9.05
C GLN A 31 11.91 -15.69 9.18
N LYS A 32 12.51 -16.10 8.06
CA LYS A 32 13.76 -16.88 8.05
C LYS A 32 15.00 -16.04 8.39
N THR A 33 15.02 -14.79 7.93
CA THR A 33 16.21 -13.92 8.02
C THR A 33 16.22 -13.04 9.27
N GLY A 34 15.05 -12.83 9.91
CA GLY A 34 14.88 -11.89 11.02
C GLY A 34 14.96 -10.41 10.57
N GLY A 35 14.87 -10.15 9.26
CA GLY A 35 15.00 -8.82 8.69
C GLY A 35 13.70 -8.01 8.69
N SER A 36 13.60 -7.06 7.76
CA SER A 36 12.39 -6.29 7.48
C SER A 36 12.24 -6.12 5.97
N SER A 37 11.05 -5.75 5.50
CA SER A 37 10.82 -5.49 4.07
C SER A 37 10.34 -4.07 3.82
N PHE A 38 10.68 -3.60 2.63
CA PHE A 38 10.19 -2.35 2.07
C PHE A 38 9.89 -2.60 0.59
N LEU A 39 8.65 -2.39 0.16
CA LEU A 39 8.26 -2.47 -1.25
C LEU A 39 8.73 -1.19 -1.94
N THR A 40 9.92 -1.24 -2.54
CA THR A 40 10.58 -0.06 -3.09
C THR A 40 9.91 0.48 -4.34
N GLU A 41 9.15 -0.33 -5.08
CA GLU A 41 8.50 0.12 -6.30
C GLU A 41 7.21 -0.68 -6.53
N PHE A 42 6.14 0.04 -6.87
CA PHE A 42 5.00 -0.51 -7.58
C PHE A 42 4.34 0.60 -8.39
N GLU A 43 3.66 0.22 -9.46
CA GLU A 43 2.92 1.14 -10.32
C GLU A 43 1.48 0.66 -10.52
N PHE A 44 0.64 1.58 -10.94
CA PHE A 44 -0.74 1.32 -11.29
C PHE A 44 -1.18 2.32 -12.36
N ASP A 45 -2.28 2.04 -13.03
CA ASP A 45 -2.90 2.98 -13.94
C ASP A 45 -3.84 3.92 -13.16
N PRO A 46 -3.49 5.21 -12.96
CA PRO A 46 -4.32 6.12 -12.17
C PRO A 46 -5.59 6.57 -12.89
N THR A 47 -5.74 6.25 -14.18
CA THR A 47 -6.85 6.72 -15.02
C THR A 47 -8.00 5.73 -15.13
N SER A 48 -7.83 4.50 -14.62
CA SER A 48 -8.85 3.45 -14.68
C SER A 48 -9.25 2.93 -13.30
N ASP A 49 -10.52 2.57 -13.15
CA ASP A 49 -11.05 1.92 -11.94
C ASP A 49 -10.26 0.66 -11.59
N SER A 50 -9.92 -0.12 -12.60
CA SER A 50 -9.10 -1.32 -12.45
C SER A 50 -7.70 -1.02 -11.91
N GLY A 51 -7.10 0.12 -12.26
CA GLY A 51 -5.82 0.53 -11.69
C GLY A 51 -5.95 1.06 -10.26
N ALA A 52 -7.03 1.78 -9.95
CA ALA A 52 -7.34 2.16 -8.57
C ALA A 52 -7.55 0.94 -7.66
N GLN A 53 -8.20 -0.12 -8.17
CA GLN A 53 -8.33 -1.40 -7.49
C GLN A 53 -6.99 -2.12 -7.29
N GLN A 54 -6.08 -2.05 -8.26
CA GLN A 54 -4.71 -2.58 -8.11
C GLN A 54 -3.94 -1.86 -7.02
N ASN A 55 -3.98 -0.52 -7.02
CA ASN A 55 -3.35 0.27 -5.96
C ASN A 55 -3.93 -0.08 -4.58
N TYR A 56 -5.26 -0.19 -4.47
CA TYR A 56 -5.90 -0.62 -3.22
C TYR A 56 -5.45 -2.01 -2.77
N PHE A 57 -5.37 -2.97 -3.69
CA PHE A 57 -4.89 -4.32 -3.40
C PHE A 57 -3.45 -4.28 -2.85
N VAL A 58 -2.54 -3.59 -3.52
CA VAL A 58 -1.13 -3.50 -3.10
C VAL A 58 -1.00 -2.87 -1.71
N MET A 59 -1.67 -1.74 -1.47
CA MET A 59 -1.63 -1.07 -0.15
C MET A 59 -2.23 -1.95 0.96
N ASN A 60 -3.32 -2.66 0.69
CA ASN A 60 -3.91 -3.58 1.66
C ASN A 60 -2.99 -4.75 1.99
N LYS A 61 -2.27 -5.29 0.99
CA LYS A 61 -1.26 -6.33 1.25
C LYS A 61 -0.08 -5.78 2.04
N CYS A 62 0.37 -4.57 1.74
CA CYS A 62 1.39 -3.89 2.53
C CYS A 62 0.96 -3.74 4.00
N ASP A 63 -0.27 -3.30 4.25
CA ASP A 63 -0.83 -3.21 5.61
C ASP A 63 -0.89 -4.59 6.29
N GLN A 64 -1.40 -5.61 5.57
CA GLN A 64 -1.55 -6.98 6.07
C GLN A 64 -0.21 -7.56 6.56
N TYR A 65 0.88 -7.25 5.86
CA TYR A 65 2.22 -7.76 6.17
C TYR A 65 3.11 -6.76 6.91
N PHE A 66 2.57 -5.60 7.32
CA PHE A 66 3.33 -4.50 7.93
C PHE A 66 4.57 -4.08 7.10
N GLN A 67 4.44 -4.15 5.79
CA GLN A 67 5.48 -3.78 4.85
C GLN A 67 5.30 -2.32 4.41
N SER A 68 6.32 -1.49 4.62
CA SER A 68 6.33 -0.13 4.06
C SER A 68 6.51 -0.16 2.55
N TRP A 69 6.15 0.92 1.87
CA TRP A 69 6.18 0.98 0.41
C TRP A 69 6.51 2.39 -0.10
N THR A 70 6.98 2.48 -1.33
CA THR A 70 6.95 3.71 -2.12
C THR A 70 6.39 3.44 -3.51
N VAL A 71 5.56 4.34 -4.00
CA VAL A 71 4.95 4.24 -5.33
C VAL A 71 5.90 4.78 -6.39
N TRP A 72 5.96 4.10 -7.53
CA TRP A 72 6.69 4.55 -8.71
C TRP A 72 5.74 5.16 -9.74
N GLY A 73 6.17 6.23 -10.41
CA GLY A 73 5.50 6.76 -11.59
C GLY A 73 4.18 7.51 -11.34
N ALA A 74 3.75 7.71 -10.09
CA ALA A 74 2.59 8.53 -9.78
C ALA A 74 2.96 10.03 -9.82
N SER A 75 2.32 10.79 -10.71
CA SER A 75 2.33 12.26 -10.61
C SER A 75 1.14 12.72 -9.77
N PHE A 76 1.38 13.51 -8.74
CA PHE A 76 0.34 14.10 -7.90
C PHE A 76 -0.08 15.50 -8.36
N ILE A 77 0.66 16.05 -9.32
CA ILE A 77 0.43 17.36 -9.91
C ILE A 77 0.41 17.25 -11.44
N ASP A 78 -0.42 18.05 -12.09
CA ASP A 78 -0.42 18.17 -13.55
C ASP A 78 0.71 19.09 -14.04
N SER A 79 0.84 19.22 -15.37
CA SER A 79 1.85 20.09 -15.99
C SER A 79 1.63 21.59 -15.73
N SER A 80 0.45 21.97 -15.23
CA SER A 80 0.11 23.34 -14.84
C SER A 80 0.30 23.58 -13.33
N GLY A 81 0.73 22.57 -12.57
CA GLY A 81 0.93 22.63 -11.13
C GLY A 81 -0.32 22.38 -10.29
N ASN A 82 -1.44 21.99 -10.89
CA ASN A 82 -2.66 21.68 -10.14
C ASN A 82 -2.59 20.28 -9.52
N ILE A 83 -3.17 20.11 -8.33
CA ILE A 83 -3.24 18.82 -7.64
C ILE A 83 -4.19 17.87 -8.39
N LEU A 84 -3.72 16.66 -8.66
CA LEU A 84 -4.52 15.56 -9.21
C LEU A 84 -5.22 14.80 -8.07
N TYR A 85 -6.32 15.36 -7.56
CA TYR A 85 -7.04 14.82 -6.39
C TYR A 85 -7.52 13.37 -6.55
N ASN A 86 -7.87 12.95 -7.77
CA ASN A 86 -8.24 11.57 -8.08
C ASN A 86 -7.08 10.57 -7.88
N ILE A 87 -5.83 11.03 -7.96
CA ILE A 87 -4.62 10.23 -7.71
C ILE A 87 -4.21 10.37 -6.25
N LEU A 88 -4.13 11.61 -5.75
CA LEU A 88 -3.69 11.91 -4.38
C LEU A 88 -4.60 11.25 -3.34
N SER A 89 -5.92 11.30 -3.53
CA SER A 89 -6.89 10.67 -2.62
C SER A 89 -6.70 9.16 -2.47
N GLN A 90 -5.99 8.51 -3.39
CA GLN A 90 -5.69 7.09 -3.27
C GLN A 90 -4.61 6.79 -2.24
N PHE A 91 -3.70 7.74 -2.01
CA PHE A 91 -2.61 7.65 -1.03
C PHE A 91 -2.90 8.42 0.25
N ASN A 92 -3.92 9.28 0.22
CA ASN A 92 -4.34 10.05 1.38
C ASN A 92 -5.14 9.16 2.34
N ARG A 93 -4.43 8.51 3.26
CA ARG A 93 -5.02 7.54 4.20
C ARG A 93 -4.37 7.64 5.58
N PRO A 94 -5.11 7.28 6.63
CA PRO A 94 -4.51 7.07 7.95
C PRO A 94 -3.59 5.86 7.95
N TYR A 95 -2.53 5.94 8.74
CA TYR A 95 -1.62 4.83 9.02
C TYR A 95 -0.83 5.10 10.32
N ALA A 96 -0.42 4.03 10.98
CA ALA A 96 0.46 4.13 12.15
C ALA A 96 1.91 4.17 11.66
N TYR A 97 2.60 5.29 11.86
CA TYR A 97 4.02 5.44 11.48
C TYR A 97 4.97 5.11 12.64
N ALA A 98 4.46 5.03 13.87
CA ALA A 98 5.15 4.48 15.02
C ALA A 98 4.17 3.70 15.90
N ILE A 99 4.55 2.52 16.38
CA ILE A 99 3.70 1.66 17.22
C ILE A 99 4.50 1.26 18.46
N ALA A 100 3.96 1.57 19.64
CA ALA A 100 4.54 1.23 20.94
C ALA A 100 4.23 -0.24 21.32
N GLY A 101 4.71 -1.17 20.50
CA GLY A 101 4.59 -2.60 20.74
C GLY A 101 4.56 -3.42 19.45
N THR A 102 4.06 -4.65 19.55
CA THR A 102 4.08 -5.61 18.44
C THR A 102 2.77 -5.58 17.66
N PRO A 103 2.78 -5.13 16.40
CA PRO A 103 1.56 -4.96 15.65
C PRO A 103 1.00 -6.30 15.14
N HIS A 104 -0.33 -6.40 15.09
CA HIS A 104 -1.06 -7.61 14.68
C HIS A 104 -2.05 -7.34 13.56
N LEU A 105 -2.64 -6.15 13.52
CA LEU A 105 -3.49 -5.69 12.42
C LEU A 105 -3.31 -4.19 12.19
N MET A 106 -3.11 -3.81 10.94
CA MET A 106 -3.35 -2.46 10.44
C MET A 106 -4.24 -2.59 9.22
N PHE A 107 -5.30 -1.81 9.14
CA PHE A 107 -6.24 -1.86 8.02
C PHE A 107 -6.98 -0.54 7.86
N TYR A 108 -7.11 -0.08 6.63
CA TYR A 108 -7.95 1.07 6.28
C TYR A 108 -8.93 0.69 5.16
N ASP A 109 -10.22 0.63 5.50
CA ASP A 109 -11.26 0.36 4.52
C ASP A 109 -11.65 1.65 3.78
N ARG A 110 -10.88 1.98 2.74
CA ARG A 110 -11.11 3.20 1.95
C ARG A 110 -12.42 3.19 1.14
N ASN A 111 -12.96 2.01 0.82
CA ASN A 111 -14.02 1.87 -0.17
C ASN A 111 -15.43 1.85 0.46
N HIS A 112 -15.58 1.45 1.73
CA HIS A 112 -16.91 1.34 2.35
C HIS A 112 -17.05 2.22 3.59
N THR A 113 -16.23 2.01 4.62
CA THR A 113 -16.43 2.64 5.93
C THR A 113 -15.54 3.85 6.20
N ARG A 114 -14.40 3.97 5.49
CA ARG A 114 -13.32 4.92 5.81
C ARG A 114 -12.80 4.77 7.25
N CYS A 115 -12.93 3.58 7.82
CA CYS A 115 -12.45 3.28 9.16
C CYS A 115 -11.01 2.77 9.12
N PHE A 116 -10.18 3.34 10.00
CA PHE A 116 -8.85 2.83 10.31
C PHE A 116 -8.90 1.95 11.55
N THR A 117 -8.31 0.76 11.47
CA THR A 117 -8.18 -0.16 12.60
C THR A 117 -6.72 -0.53 12.81
N LEU A 118 -6.25 -0.36 14.05
CA LEU A 118 -4.94 -0.81 14.52
C LEU A 118 -5.14 -1.73 15.73
N LYS A 119 -4.51 -2.92 15.70
CA LYS A 119 -4.41 -3.83 16.84
C LYS A 119 -2.95 -4.21 17.05
N TYR A 120 -2.48 -4.11 18.29
CA TYR A 120 -1.12 -4.42 18.67
C TYR A 120 -1.06 -4.83 20.14
N ILE A 121 -0.05 -5.62 20.49
CA ILE A 121 0.28 -5.92 21.89
C ILE A 121 1.18 -4.80 22.38
N ILE A 122 0.77 -4.14 23.46
CA ILE A 122 1.52 -3.03 24.06
C ILE A 122 2.85 -3.55 24.63
N ASP A 123 3.92 -2.82 24.38
CA ASP A 123 5.21 -3.02 25.05
C ASP A 123 5.45 -1.88 26.05
N LEU A 124 5.40 -2.22 27.34
CA LEU A 124 5.54 -1.25 28.43
C LEU A 124 6.97 -0.72 28.60
N THR A 125 7.96 -1.28 27.89
CA THR A 125 9.33 -0.76 27.88
C THR A 125 9.50 0.42 26.92
N ILE A 126 8.55 0.62 25.99
CA ILE A 126 8.56 1.73 25.04
C ILE A 126 7.92 2.96 25.68
N ASN A 127 8.74 3.96 26.00
CA ASN A 127 8.29 5.19 26.67
C ASN A 127 7.70 6.25 25.72
N CYS A 128 7.72 6.00 24.41
CA CYS A 128 7.12 6.87 23.40
C CYS A 128 5.73 6.36 23.01
N PRO A 129 4.74 7.23 22.75
CA PRO A 129 3.41 6.79 22.34
C PRO A 129 3.43 6.21 20.92
N SER A 130 2.48 5.33 20.62
CA SER A 130 2.10 5.04 19.23
C SER A 130 1.64 6.33 18.54
N GLN A 131 2.05 6.52 17.30
CA GLN A 131 1.70 7.70 16.51
C GLN A 131 1.01 7.29 15.21
N ILE A 132 -0.15 7.92 14.98
CA ILE A 132 -0.99 7.68 13.81
C ILE A 132 -1.04 8.98 13.02
N TYR A 133 -0.74 8.89 11.73
CA TYR A 133 -1.04 9.96 10.79
C TYR A 133 -2.53 9.92 10.48
N LEU A 134 -3.20 11.05 10.61
CA LEU A 134 -4.59 11.24 10.21
C LEU A 134 -4.60 12.34 9.14
N PRO A 135 -4.92 12.02 7.88
CA PRO A 135 -4.96 13.03 6.85
C PRO A 135 -6.14 13.98 7.02
N GLU A 136 -5.97 15.22 6.55
CA GLU A 136 -7.11 16.10 6.29
C GLU A 136 -8.00 15.49 5.19
N ILE A 137 -9.31 15.77 5.28
CA ILE A 137 -10.26 15.33 4.26
C ILE A 137 -10.01 16.17 3.01
N ILE A 138 -9.68 15.49 1.92
CA ILE A 138 -9.45 16.07 0.58
C ILE A 138 -10.55 15.61 -0.36
#